data_AF-A0A6A5ANX8-F1
#
_entry.id   AF-A0A6A5ANX8-F1
#
_cell.length_a   1.000
_cell.length_b   1.000
_cell.length_c   1.000
_cell.angle_alpha   90.00
_cell.angle_beta   90.00
_cell.angle_gamma   90.00
#
_symmetry.space_group_name_H-M   'P 1'
#
loop_
_entity.id
_entity.type
_entity.pdbx_description
1 polymer ?
#
loop_
_entity_poly.entity_id
_entity_poly.type
_entity_poly.pdbx_seq_one_letter_code
_entity_poly.pdbx_strand_id
1 'polypeptide(L)'
;MTLPDGYFEVDDLNNAIQLKLIEVGAYLIDSEKNNVYFIKVYANPTYYSVQVDFQSIPTTLPSGFTRPPTGLFSTGGSGLPASGLTMRMVIPTPEFGNLLGFESSTMPAMPSSVTQFVAT
;
A
#
# COMPACT_ATOMS: atom_id res chain seq x y z
N MET A 1 -1.75 3.43 -11.35
CA MET A 1 -0.38 3.59 -11.89
C MET A 1 -0.16 2.48 -12.89
N THR A 2 0.46 2.79 -14.02
CA THR A 2 0.95 1.80 -14.99
C THR A 2 2.47 1.77 -14.87
N LEU A 3 3.04 0.62 -14.52
CA LEU A 3 4.49 0.42 -14.56
C LEU A 3 4.91 0.16 -16.01
N PRO A 4 5.96 0.80 -16.54
CA PRO A 4 6.49 0.47 -17.86
C PRO A 4 7.11 -0.93 -17.83
N ASP A 5 7.13 -1.64 -18.95
CA ASP A 5 7.73 -2.97 -19.01
C ASP A 5 9.22 -2.93 -18.63
N GLY A 6 9.63 -3.76 -17.68
CA GLY A 6 11.00 -3.77 -17.16
C GLY A 6 11.24 -4.86 -16.12
N TYR A 7 12.52 -5.13 -15.85
CA TYR A 7 12.92 -5.95 -14.70
C TYR A 7 12.86 -5.07 -13.46
N PHE A 8 11.86 -5.30 -12.62
CA PHE A 8 11.75 -4.62 -11.32
C PHE A 8 12.10 -5.59 -10.21
N GLU A 9 13.00 -5.16 -9.34
CA GLU A 9 13.15 -5.83 -8.06
C GLU A 9 11.99 -5.41 -7.14
N VAL A 10 11.80 -6.16 -6.05
CA VAL A 10 10.73 -5.87 -5.07
C VAL A 10 10.89 -4.47 -4.47
N ASP A 11 12.14 -4.00 -4.34
CA ASP A 11 12.43 -2.65 -3.85
C ASP A 11 12.01 -1.57 -4.85
N ASP A 12 12.17 -1.80 -6.15
CA ASP A 12 11.69 -0.87 -7.19
C ASP A 12 10.16 -0.77 -7.20
N LEU A 13 9.48 -1.91 -7.01
CA LEU A 13 8.03 -1.96 -6.87
C LEU A 13 7.56 -1.17 -5.65
N ASN A 14 8.23 -1.35 -4.50
CA ASN A 14 7.93 -0.57 -3.29
C ASN A 14 8.15 0.92 -3.54
N ASN A 15 9.25 1.33 -4.16
CA ASN A 15 9.54 2.73 -4.46
C ASN A 15 8.46 3.34 -5.37
N ALA A 16 8.05 2.64 -6.43
CA ALA A 16 7.01 3.12 -7.34
C ALA A 16 5.65 3.27 -6.64
N ILE A 17 5.28 2.31 -5.78
CA ILE A 17 4.06 2.38 -4.96
C ILE A 17 4.14 3.58 -4.00
N GLN A 18 5.26 3.76 -3.31
CA GLN A 18 5.47 4.87 -2.37
C GLN A 18 5.37 6.23 -3.07
N LEU A 19 5.99 6.40 -4.25
CA LEU A 19 5.89 7.64 -5.01
C LEU A 19 4.44 8.00 -5.35
N LYS A 20 3.62 7.02 -5.72
CA LYS A 20 2.19 7.27 -5.99
C LYS A 20 1.40 7.58 -4.73
N LEU A 21 1.74 6.96 -3.60
CA LEU A 21 1.12 7.27 -2.31
C LEU A 21 1.48 8.68 -1.84
N ILE A 22 2.71 9.14 -2.10
CA ILE A 22 3.11 10.54 -1.86
C ILE A 22 2.30 11.49 -2.74
N GLU A 23 2.19 11.20 -4.04
CA GLU A 23 1.44 12.03 -5.00
C GLU A 23 -0.04 12.19 -4.62
N VAL A 24 -0.66 11.12 -4.14
CA VAL A 24 -2.07 11.12 -3.68
C VAL A 24 -2.20 11.64 -2.24
N GLY A 25 -1.12 11.69 -1.46
CA GLY A 25 -1.11 12.06 -0.04
C GLY A 25 -1.75 11.02 0.88
N ALA A 26 -1.56 9.73 0.57
CA ALA A 26 -2.06 8.58 1.34
C ALA A 26 -0.94 7.94 2.20
N TYR A 27 -0.25 8.76 2.99
CA TYR A 27 0.81 8.35 3.92
C TYR A 27 0.73 9.14 5.22
N LEU A 28 1.42 8.70 6.27
CA LEU A 28 1.64 9.48 7.50
C LEU A 28 3.12 9.78 7.69
N ILE A 29 3.45 10.75 8.53
CA ILE A 29 4.84 11.12 8.85
C ILE A 29 5.08 10.81 10.33
N ASP A 30 6.06 9.99 10.67
CA ASP A 30 6.39 9.64 12.06
C ASP A 30 7.13 10.78 12.80
N SER A 31 7.48 10.54 14.07
CA SER A 31 8.22 11.49 14.91
C SER A 31 9.62 11.77 14.38
N GLU A 32 10.22 10.80 13.70
CA GLU A 32 11.53 10.83 13.08
C GLU A 32 11.53 11.44 11.66
N LYS A 33 10.37 11.93 11.20
CA LYS A 33 10.13 12.53 9.87
C LYS A 33 10.20 11.56 8.69
N ASN A 34 10.03 10.27 8.92
CA ASN A 34 9.89 9.28 7.87
C ASN A 34 8.44 9.15 7.42
N ASN A 35 8.25 8.89 6.12
CA ASN A 35 6.95 8.58 5.57
C ASN A 35 6.59 7.11 5.84
N VAL A 36 5.45 6.91 6.49
CA VAL A 36 4.88 5.61 6.82
C VAL A 36 3.75 5.28 5.86
N TYR A 37 3.85 4.13 5.22
CA TYR A 37 2.93 3.62 4.21
C TYR A 37 2.20 2.37 4.73
N PHE A 38 0.95 2.18 4.32
CA PHE A 38 0.08 1.09 4.78
C PHE A 38 0.03 -0.11 3.82
N ILE A 39 0.93 -0.13 2.85
CA ILE A 39 1.09 -1.24 1.90
C ILE A 39 2.58 -1.50 1.71
N LYS A 40 2.96 -2.77 1.69
CA LYS A 40 4.33 -3.20 1.43
C LYS A 40 4.33 -4.48 0.62
N VAL A 41 5.24 -4.57 -0.34
CA VAL A 41 5.54 -5.80 -1.08
C VAL A 41 6.86 -6.35 -0.55
N TYR A 42 6.95 -7.66 -0.34
CA TYR A 42 8.21 -8.30 0.05
C TYR A 42 8.38 -9.66 -0.63
N ALA A 43 9.64 -10.02 -0.92
CA ALA A 43 9.96 -11.37 -1.34
C ALA A 43 9.99 -12.29 -0.11
N ASN A 44 9.24 -13.39 -0.15
CA ASN A 44 9.27 -14.43 0.86
C ASN A 44 10.21 -15.56 0.41
N PRO A 45 11.44 -15.65 0.96
CA PRO A 45 12.41 -16.66 0.53
C PRO A 45 12.01 -18.08 0.93
N THR A 46 11.08 -18.24 1.89
CA THR A 46 10.62 -19.55 2.37
C THR A 46 9.69 -20.22 1.37
N TYR A 47 8.86 -19.41 0.69
CA TYR A 47 7.88 -19.89 -0.28
C TYR A 47 8.26 -19.54 -1.73
N TYR A 48 9.43 -18.94 -1.95
CA TYR A 48 9.91 -18.45 -3.24
C TYR A 48 8.86 -17.60 -3.98
N SER A 49 8.10 -16.81 -3.22
CA SER A 49 6.97 -16.05 -3.72
C SER A 49 6.97 -14.62 -3.24
N VAL A 50 6.12 -13.79 -3.85
CA VAL A 50 5.93 -12.40 -3.44
C VAL A 50 4.75 -12.33 -2.50
N GLN A 51 4.92 -11.65 -1.38
CA GLN A 51 3.85 -11.36 -0.45
C GLN A 51 3.55 -9.86 -0.45
N VAL A 52 2.27 -9.54 -0.38
CA VAL A 52 1.77 -8.18 -0.22
C VAL A 52 1.07 -8.06 1.12
N ASP A 53 1.50 -7.08 1.89
CA ASP A 53 0.96 -6.76 3.19
C ASP A 53 0.16 -5.47 3.13
N PHE A 54 -1.09 -5.55 3.60
CA PHE A 54 -2.00 -4.43 3.72
C PHE A 54 -2.25 -4.16 5.20
N GLN A 55 -1.81 -3.01 5.68
CA GLN A 55 -2.07 -2.56 7.05
C GLN A 55 -3.37 -1.75 7.12
N SER A 56 -4.06 -1.85 8.25
CA SER A 56 -5.25 -1.06 8.52
C SER A 56 -4.86 0.40 8.74
N ILE A 57 -5.54 1.32 8.05
CA ILE A 57 -5.32 2.75 8.21
C ILE A 57 -5.91 3.17 9.57
N PRO A 58 -5.16 3.88 10.43
CA PRO A 58 -5.65 4.30 11.73
C PRO A 58 -6.77 5.33 11.59
N THR A 59 -7.81 5.21 12.41
CA THR A 59 -8.96 6.12 12.39
C THR A 59 -8.68 7.45 13.07
N THR A 60 -7.72 7.46 13.98
CA THR A 60 -7.21 8.63 14.68
C THR A 60 -5.71 8.74 14.47
N LEU A 61 -5.19 9.96 14.42
CA LEU A 61 -3.76 10.18 14.26
C LEU A 61 -3.01 9.58 15.46
N PRO A 62 -2.13 8.58 15.27
CA PRO A 62 -1.37 8.01 16.36
C PRO A 62 -0.45 9.06 17.00
N SER A 63 -0.15 8.90 18.29
CA SER A 63 0.75 9.82 19.00
C SER A 63 2.12 9.87 18.32
N GLY A 64 2.66 11.07 18.11
CA GLY A 64 3.94 11.28 17.41
C GLY A 64 3.86 11.33 15.89
N PHE A 65 2.71 11.00 15.29
CA PHE A 65 2.52 11.06 13.85
C PHE A 65 1.93 12.41 13.42
N THR A 66 2.27 12.83 12.20
CA THR A 66 1.73 14.01 11.54
C THR A 66 1.15 13.65 10.18
N ARG A 67 0.14 14.42 9.77
CA ARG A 67 -0.53 14.24 8.47
C ARG A 67 0.29 14.91 7.36
N PRO A 68 0.20 14.42 6.13
CA PRO A 68 0.82 15.08 4.99
C PRO A 68 0.19 16.47 4.78
N PRO A 69 0.97 17.44 4.25
CA PRO A 69 0.48 18.80 4.06
C PRO A 69 -0.63 18.91 3.01
N THR A 70 -0.68 17.99 2.05
CA THR A 70 -1.69 17.94 0.98
C THR A 70 -2.11 16.49 0.69
N GLY A 71 -3.21 16.33 -0.04
CA GLY A 71 -3.72 15.03 -0.49
C GLY A 71 -4.68 14.35 0.49
N LEU A 72 -4.90 13.05 0.31
CA LEU A 72 -6.03 12.32 0.87
C LEU A 72 -6.10 12.39 2.41
N PHE A 73 -5.01 12.07 3.10
CA PHE A 73 -4.95 12.07 4.57
C PHE A 73 -4.64 13.44 5.19
N SER A 74 -4.45 14.48 4.38
CA SER A 74 -4.27 15.83 4.88
C SER A 74 -5.55 16.39 5.51
N THR A 75 -5.40 17.39 6.37
CA THR A 75 -6.55 18.07 7.00
C THR A 75 -7.40 18.85 5.99
N GLY A 76 -6.82 19.28 4.86
CA GLY A 76 -7.52 19.91 3.75
C GLY A 76 -8.09 18.92 2.71
N GLY A 77 -7.82 17.62 2.88
CA GLY A 77 -8.33 16.56 2.02
C GLY A 77 -9.51 15.81 2.65
N SER A 78 -9.53 14.48 2.50
CA SER A 78 -10.55 13.62 3.11
C SER A 78 -10.26 13.27 4.57
N GLY A 79 -9.03 13.51 5.04
CA GLY A 79 -8.59 13.16 6.39
C GLY A 79 -8.45 11.66 6.60
N LEU A 80 -8.27 11.25 7.86
CA LEU A 80 -8.24 9.84 8.23
C LEU A 80 -9.66 9.24 8.17
N PRO A 81 -9.78 7.96 7.79
CA PRO A 81 -11.07 7.30 7.71
C PRO A 81 -11.73 7.18 9.09
N ALA A 82 -13.06 7.28 9.15
CA ALA A 82 -13.83 7.18 10.40
C ALA A 82 -13.91 5.74 10.95
N SER A 83 -13.64 4.74 10.11
CA SER A 83 -13.56 3.31 10.44
C SER A 83 -12.25 2.73 9.92
N GLY A 84 -11.74 1.67 10.57
CA GLY A 84 -10.52 1.00 10.12
C GLY A 84 -10.74 0.41 8.73
N LEU A 85 -9.98 0.88 7.76
CA LEU A 85 -10.03 0.43 6.37
C LEU A 85 -8.62 0.06 5.91
N THR A 86 -8.48 -1.07 5.25
CA THR A 86 -7.27 -1.45 4.52
C THR A 86 -7.30 -0.91 3.09
N MET A 87 -6.12 -0.63 2.54
CA MET A 87 -5.99 -0.29 1.12
C MET A 87 -6.43 -1.47 0.25
N ARG A 88 -6.90 -1.16 -0.96
CA ARG A 88 -7.31 -2.17 -1.95
C ARG A 88 -6.39 -2.10 -3.17
N MET A 89 -5.75 -3.22 -3.47
CA MET A 89 -5.00 -3.44 -4.70
C MET A 89 -5.92 -4.14 -5.72
N VAL A 90 -5.89 -3.66 -6.96
CA VAL A 90 -6.55 -4.30 -8.09
C VAL A 90 -5.46 -4.64 -9.08
N ILE A 91 -5.36 -5.91 -9.46
CA ILE A 91 -4.49 -6.39 -10.54
C ILE A 91 -5.40 -6.60 -11.76
N PRO A 92 -5.46 -5.61 -12.68
CA PRO A 92 -6.47 -5.60 -13.72
C PRO A 92 -6.14 -6.53 -14.90
N THR A 93 -4.88 -6.94 -15.06
CA THR A 93 -4.47 -7.79 -16.17
C THR A 93 -3.66 -9.00 -15.68
N PRO A 94 -3.83 -10.17 -16.33
CA PRO A 94 -3.16 -11.40 -15.92
C PRO A 94 -1.64 -11.35 -16.12
N GLU A 95 -1.11 -10.46 -16.97
CA GLU A 95 0.32 -10.33 -17.25
C GLU A 95 1.10 -9.79 -16.04
N PHE A 96 0.56 -8.76 -15.37
CA PHE A 96 1.13 -8.26 -14.10
C PHE A 96 0.94 -9.26 -12.96
N GLY A 97 -0.15 -10.03 -13.03
CA GLY A 97 -0.39 -11.17 -12.17
C GLY A 97 0.70 -12.25 -12.27
N ASN A 98 1.05 -12.66 -13.49
CA ASN A 98 2.10 -13.65 -13.74
C ASN A 98 3.49 -13.21 -13.26
N LEU A 99 3.80 -11.91 -13.26
CA LEU A 99 5.07 -11.40 -12.74
C LEU A 99 5.18 -11.54 -11.21
N LEU A 100 4.05 -11.44 -10.50
CA LEU A 100 3.99 -11.50 -9.05
C LEU A 100 3.48 -12.86 -8.53
N GLY A 101 3.11 -13.78 -9.43
CA GLY A 101 2.48 -15.06 -9.10
C GLY A 101 1.02 -14.97 -8.68
N PHE A 102 0.34 -13.83 -8.88
CA PHE A 102 -1.07 -13.63 -8.54
C PHE A 102 -1.98 -13.78 -9.76
N GLU A 103 -3.13 -14.43 -9.61
CA GLU A 103 -4.19 -14.33 -10.61
C GLU A 103 -4.82 -12.93 -10.61
N SER A 104 -5.35 -12.50 -11.76
CA SER A 104 -6.06 -11.22 -11.86
C SER A 104 -7.17 -11.13 -10.82
N SER A 105 -7.02 -10.24 -9.85
CA SER A 105 -7.88 -10.21 -8.67
C SER A 105 -7.87 -8.85 -7.98
N THR A 106 -8.90 -8.63 -7.17
CA THR A 106 -9.02 -7.48 -6.28
C THR A 106 -8.79 -7.95 -4.85
N MET A 107 -7.75 -7.42 -4.21
CA MET A 107 -7.32 -7.81 -2.87
C MET A 107 -7.23 -6.56 -1.99
N PRO A 108 -7.89 -6.53 -0.82
CA PRO A 108 -8.91 -7.47 -0.35
C PRO A 108 -10.18 -7.46 -1.22
N ALA A 109 -10.85 -8.60 -1.38
CA ALA A 109 -12.11 -8.70 -2.13
C ALA A 109 -13.27 -7.91 -1.48
N MET A 110 -13.19 -7.65 -0.18
CA MET A 110 -14.09 -6.77 0.58
C MET A 110 -13.27 -5.82 1.47
N PRO A 111 -13.72 -4.58 1.71
CA PRO A 111 -13.05 -3.67 2.64
C PRO A 111 -12.91 -4.34 4.00
N SER A 112 -11.68 -4.41 4.51
CA SER A 112 -11.38 -5.06 5.78
C SER A 112 -10.86 -4.04 6.78
N SER A 113 -11.14 -4.26 8.06
CA SER A 113 -10.68 -3.41 9.17
C SER A 113 -9.43 -3.93 9.86
N VAL A 114 -8.91 -5.07 9.41
CA VAL A 114 -7.77 -5.80 9.97
C VAL A 114 -6.65 -5.89 8.94
N THR A 115 -5.41 -5.90 9.41
CA THR A 115 -4.24 -6.14 8.56
C THR A 115 -4.39 -7.46 7.80
N GLN A 116 -4.16 -7.43 6.48
CA GLN A 116 -4.23 -8.60 5.62
C GLN A 116 -2.88 -8.91 5.01
N PHE A 117 -2.55 -10.19 5.01
CA PHE A 117 -1.36 -10.76 4.41
C PHE A 117 -1.81 -11.59 3.23
N VAL A 118 -1.36 -11.26 2.02
CA VAL A 118 -1.71 -12.01 0.81
C VAL A 118 -0.42 -12.53 0.20
N ALA A 119 -0.22 -13.84 0.29
CA ALA A 119 0.90 -14.56 -0.30
C ALA A 119 0.39 -15.52 -1.37
N THR A 120 1.19 -15.73 -2.41
CA THR A 120 1.01 -16.79 -3.42
C THR A 120 2.04 -17.88 -3.28
#